data_AF-A0A969LBX6-F1
#
_entry.id   AF-A0A969LBX6-F1
#
_cell.length_a   1.000
_cell.length_b   1.000
_cell.length_c   1.000
_cell.angle_alpha   90.00
_cell.angle_beta   90.00
_cell.angle_gamma   90.00
#
_symmetry.space_group_name_H-M   'P 1'
#
loop_
_entity.id
_entity.type
_entity.pdbx_description
1 polymer ?
#
loop_
_entity_poly.entity_id
_entity_poly.type
_entity_poly.pdbx_seq_one_letter_code
_entity_poly.pdbx_strand_id
1 'polypeptide(L)'
;GWLEVWQDATIRGSIRTFRDGGDLPEPLPPGWAPAVNDILSGLERLTVRKEAILEALGSTPLTRADFEQRMRQLLDQHLRGRDVRKVRIVVE
;
A
#
# COMPACT_ATOMS: atom_id res chain seq x y z
N GLY A 1 -11.84 -4.16 10.44
CA GLY A 1 -10.39 -3.83 10.54
C GLY A 1 -9.92 -3.16 9.25
N TRP A 2 -8.82 -2.40 9.24
CA TRP A 2 -8.41 -1.55 8.10
C TRP A 2 -8.27 -2.28 6.74
N LEU A 3 -7.92 -3.57 6.75
CA LEU A 3 -7.92 -4.44 5.56
C LEU A 3 -9.33 -4.70 4.99
N GLU A 4 -10.35 -4.68 5.82
CA GLU A 4 -11.74 -5.02 5.49
C GLU A 4 -12.40 -3.92 4.64
N VAL A 5 -12.15 -2.65 4.99
CA VAL A 5 -12.56 -1.48 4.19
C VAL A 5 -11.82 -1.44 2.86
N TRP A 6 -10.54 -1.85 2.86
CA TRP A 6 -9.74 -1.92 1.63
C TRP A 6 -10.15 -3.08 0.72
N GLN A 7 -10.80 -4.12 1.24
CA GLN A 7 -11.33 -5.27 0.49
C GLN A 7 -12.71 -4.97 -0.13
N ASP A 8 -13.41 -3.94 0.34
CA ASP A 8 -14.71 -3.54 -0.19
C ASP A 8 -14.62 -2.94 -1.60
N ALA A 9 -15.12 -3.69 -2.58
CA ALA A 9 -15.11 -3.29 -3.99
C ALA A 9 -15.99 -2.06 -4.28
N THR A 10 -17.03 -1.83 -3.48
CA THR A 10 -17.95 -0.70 -3.59
C THR A 10 -17.27 0.60 -3.15
N ILE A 11 -16.53 0.54 -2.03
CA ILE A 11 -15.75 1.68 -1.54
C ILE A 11 -14.63 2.01 -2.52
N ARG A 12 -13.87 1.01 -3.01
CA ARG A 12 -12.83 1.26 -4.03
C ARG A 12 -13.39 1.80 -5.34
N GLY A 13 -14.54 1.30 -5.77
CA GLY A 13 -15.23 1.75 -6.99
C GLY A 13 -15.65 3.21 -6.88
N SER A 14 -16.34 3.57 -5.81
CA SER A 14 -16.79 4.95 -5.57
C SER A 14 -15.65 5.95 -5.41
N ILE A 15 -14.55 5.58 -4.76
CA ILE A 15 -13.35 6.44 -4.66
C ILE A 15 -12.72 6.68 -6.04
N ARG A 16 -12.74 5.68 -6.92
CA ARG A 16 -12.24 5.83 -8.31
C ARG A 16 -13.13 6.76 -9.12
N THR A 17 -14.45 6.61 -9.01
CA THR A 17 -15.43 7.52 -9.64
C THR A 17 -15.26 8.95 -9.13
N PHE A 18 -15.10 9.14 -7.82
CA PHE A 18 -14.82 10.45 -7.22
C PHE A 18 -13.50 11.06 -7.74
N ARG A 19 -12.42 10.27 -7.83
CA ARG A 19 -11.13 10.73 -8.38
C ARG A 19 -11.26 11.19 -9.83
N ASP A 20 -12.02 10.47 -10.65
CA ASP A 20 -12.10 10.70 -12.10
C ASP A 20 -13.14 11.77 -12.46
N GLY A 21 -14.25 11.85 -11.71
CA GLY A 21 -15.37 12.75 -11.97
C GLY A 21 -15.47 13.96 -11.05
N GLY A 22 -14.86 13.92 -9.85
CA GLY A 22 -14.95 14.97 -8.84
C GLY A 22 -16.21 14.92 -7.96
N ASP A 23 -17.20 14.11 -8.33
CA ASP A 23 -18.47 14.00 -7.62
C ASP A 23 -18.41 13.02 -6.44
N LEU A 24 -18.93 13.44 -5.30
CA LEU A 24 -19.07 12.58 -4.11
C LEU A 24 -20.12 11.49 -4.38
N PRO A 25 -19.94 10.27 -3.86
CA PRO A 25 -20.95 9.23 -3.99
C PRO A 25 -22.21 9.57 -3.20
N GLU A 26 -23.37 9.34 -3.80
CA GLU A 26 -24.68 9.48 -3.16
C GLU A 26 -25.45 8.14 -3.19
N PRO A 27 -25.86 7.59 -2.04
CA PRO A 27 -25.52 8.02 -0.69
C PRO A 27 -24.05 7.72 -0.35
N LEU A 28 -23.45 8.54 0.52
CA LEU A 28 -22.08 8.34 1.00
C LEU A 28 -21.98 7.02 1.78
N PRO A 29 -21.21 6.01 1.30
CA PRO A 29 -21.12 4.74 1.99
C PRO A 29 -20.50 4.89 3.39
N PRO A 30 -20.98 4.14 4.40
CA PRO A 30 -20.32 4.09 5.70
C PRO A 30 -18.85 3.70 5.56
N GLY A 31 -17.94 4.49 6.15
CA GLY A 31 -16.50 4.26 6.04
C GLY A 31 -15.81 4.87 4.81
N TRP A 32 -16.55 5.53 3.91
CA TRP A 32 -15.96 6.18 2.72
C TRP A 32 -15.00 7.33 3.07
N ALA A 33 -15.40 8.27 3.91
CA ALA A 33 -14.56 9.42 4.28
C ALA A 33 -13.27 9.02 5.02
N PRO A 34 -13.30 8.08 6.00
CA PRO A 34 -12.08 7.50 6.56
C PRO A 34 -11.19 6.84 5.50
N ALA A 35 -11.76 6.06 4.57
CA ALA A 35 -11.00 5.39 3.52
C ALA A 35 -10.30 6.38 2.58
N VAL A 36 -10.97 7.47 2.21
CA VAL A 36 -10.37 8.55 1.41
C VAL A 36 -9.26 9.26 2.19
N ASN A 37 -9.50 9.61 3.45
CA ASN A 37 -8.47 10.21 4.30
C ASN A 37 -7.28 9.28 4.52
N ASP A 38 -7.46 7.97 4.54
CA ASP A 38 -6.37 6.99 4.63
C ASP A 38 -5.56 6.89 3.33
N ILE A 39 -6.22 7.02 2.18
CA ILE A 39 -5.56 7.05 0.87
C ILE A 39 -4.74 8.35 0.75
N LEU A 40 -5.33 9.48 1.15
CA LEU A 40 -4.67 10.78 1.12
C LEU A 40 -3.61 10.93 2.22
N SER A 41 -3.77 10.30 3.38
CA SER A 41 -2.74 10.33 4.44
C SER A 41 -1.57 9.38 4.16
N GLY A 42 -1.76 8.39 3.28
CA GLY A 42 -0.75 7.45 2.77
C GLY A 42 0.05 7.95 1.56
N LEU A 43 0.08 9.27 1.33
CA LEU A 43 0.51 9.92 0.08
C LEU A 43 1.95 9.68 -0.35
N GLU A 44 2.82 9.12 0.50
CA GLU A 44 4.18 8.80 0.07
C GLU A 44 4.22 7.43 -0.60
N ARG A 45 4.09 7.45 -1.93
CA ARG A 45 4.34 6.26 -2.77
C ARG A 45 5.82 5.87 -2.63
N LEU A 46 6.07 4.65 -2.19
CA LEU A 46 7.38 4.01 -2.26
C LEU A 46 7.35 2.98 -3.38
N THR A 47 7.91 3.33 -4.53
CA THR A 47 8.09 2.38 -5.63
C THR A 47 9.29 1.48 -5.34
N VAL A 48 9.07 0.17 -5.35
CA VAL A 48 10.10 -0.87 -5.22
C VAL A 48 10.13 -1.67 -6.52
N ARG A 49 11.28 -1.70 -7.19
CA ARG A 49 11.44 -2.46 -8.44
C ARG A 49 11.51 -3.96 -8.16
N LYS A 50 10.93 -4.78 -9.05
CA LYS A 50 11.06 -6.24 -9.00
C LYS A 50 12.51 -6.71 -8.91
N GLU A 51 13.41 -6.07 -9.65
CA GLU A 51 14.83 -6.41 -9.66
C GLU A 51 15.45 -6.21 -8.28
N ALA A 52 15.07 -5.13 -7.57
CA ALA A 52 15.56 -4.86 -6.22
C ALA A 52 15.05 -5.89 -5.20
N ILE A 53 13.83 -6.41 -5.40
CA ILE A 53 13.30 -7.51 -4.58
C ILE A 53 14.11 -8.78 -4.86
N LEU A 54 14.33 -9.14 -6.13
CA LEU A 54 15.11 -10.32 -6.50
C LEU A 54 16.55 -10.23 -6.01
N GLU A 55 17.17 -9.06 -6.12
CA GLU A 55 18.52 -8.79 -5.61
C GLU A 55 18.58 -8.92 -4.08
N ALA A 56 17.61 -8.33 -3.37
CA ALA A 56 17.52 -8.45 -1.91
C ALA A 56 17.29 -9.88 -1.45
N LEU A 57 16.51 -10.66 -2.20
CA LEU A 57 16.25 -12.07 -1.93
C LEU A 57 17.44 -12.97 -2.29
N GLY A 58 18.33 -12.55 -3.17
CA GLY A 58 19.53 -13.29 -3.55
C GLY A 58 19.25 -14.66 -4.17
N SER A 59 20.16 -15.61 -3.99
CA SER A 59 20.04 -16.96 -4.55
C SER A 59 18.98 -17.81 -3.84
N THR A 60 18.22 -18.57 -4.63
CA THR A 60 17.28 -19.60 -4.16
C THR A 60 17.92 -21.00 -4.23
N PRO A 61 17.49 -21.98 -3.41
CA PRO A 61 16.37 -21.92 -2.45
C PRO A 61 16.73 -21.16 -1.16
N LEU A 62 15.71 -20.55 -0.55
CA LEU A 62 15.84 -19.71 0.63
C LEU A 62 14.87 -20.21 1.72
N THR A 63 15.28 -20.16 2.99
CA THR A 63 14.36 -20.53 4.08
C THR A 63 13.32 -19.43 4.29
N ARG A 64 12.19 -19.76 4.93
CA ARG A 64 11.18 -18.76 5.33
C ARG A 64 11.79 -17.64 6.18
N ALA A 65 12.64 -18.00 7.14
CA ALA A 65 13.27 -17.05 8.05
C ALA A 65 14.16 -16.06 7.29
N ASP A 66 14.98 -16.57 6.37
CA ASP A 66 15.85 -15.72 5.56
C ASP A 66 15.05 -14.82 4.60
N PHE A 67 13.94 -15.30 4.05
CA PHE A 67 13.04 -14.51 3.21
C PHE A 67 12.46 -13.32 3.99
N GLU A 68 11.89 -13.58 5.16
CA GLU A 68 11.31 -12.55 6.03
C GLU A 68 12.38 -11.52 6.46
N GLN A 69 13.59 -11.98 6.80
CA GLN A 69 14.69 -11.12 7.19
C GLN A 69 15.15 -10.21 6.03
N ARG A 70 15.36 -10.77 4.84
CA ARG A 70 15.84 -10.01 3.66
C ARG A 70 14.83 -8.96 3.22
N MET A 71 13.54 -9.31 3.18
CA MET A 71 12.48 -8.35 2.87
C MET A 71 12.38 -7.25 3.92
N ARG A 72 12.51 -7.58 5.21
CA ARG A 72 12.53 -6.58 6.28
C ARG A 72 13.69 -5.60 6.10
N GLN A 73 14.90 -6.09 5.82
CA GLN A 73 16.06 -5.23 5.57
C GLN A 73 15.87 -4.31 4.35
N LEU A 74 15.33 -4.83 3.25
CA LEU A 74 15.01 -4.03 2.07
C LEU A 74 14.05 -2.87 2.41
N LEU A 75 12.98 -3.18 3.16
CA LEU A 75 11.98 -2.20 3.58
C LEU A 75 12.57 -1.18 4.55
N ASP A 76 13.34 -1.61 5.55
CA ASP A 76 13.99 -0.72 6.51
C ASP A 76 14.92 0.26 5.81
N GLN A 77 15.64 -0.17 4.77
CA GLN A 77 16.47 0.73 3.97
C GLN A 77 15.66 1.79 3.23
N HIS A 78 14.52 1.40 2.64
CA HIS A 78 13.68 2.30 1.85
C HIS A 78 12.77 3.20 2.70
N LEU A 79 12.44 2.78 3.92
CA LEU A 79 11.54 3.47 4.84
C LEU A 79 12.28 4.32 5.88
N ARG A 80 13.61 4.37 5.86
CA ARG A 80 14.41 5.23 6.74
C ARG A 80 13.94 6.68 6.67
N GLY A 81 13.56 7.22 7.83
CA GLY A 81 13.09 8.60 7.95
C GLY A 81 11.65 8.84 7.49
N ARG A 82 10.91 7.79 7.08
CA ARG A 82 9.50 7.88 6.67
C ARG A 82 8.58 7.36 7.78
N ASP A 83 7.38 7.93 7.90
CA ASP A 83 6.34 7.35 8.77
C ASP A 83 5.75 6.13 8.06
N VAL A 84 6.08 4.93 8.53
CA VAL A 84 5.63 3.65 7.97
C VAL A 84 4.12 3.54 7.84
N ARG A 85 3.33 4.31 8.61
CA ARG A 85 1.87 4.34 8.53
C ARG A 85 1.37 5.12 7.30
N LYS A 86 2.18 6.05 6.80
CA LYS A 86 1.90 6.98 5.69
C LYS A 86 2.55 6.58 4.36
N VAL A 87 3.27 5.47 4.32
CA VAL A 87 3.89 4.97 3.09
C VAL A 87 3.03 3.87 2.46
N ARG A 88 2.94 3.88 1.13
CA ARG A 88 2.35 2.78 0.34
C ARG A 88 3.40 2.21 -0.60
N ILE A 89 3.71 0.93 -0.42
CA ILE A 89 4.68 0.22 -1.25
C ILE A 89 3.98 -0.22 -2.54
N VAL A 90 4.53 0.18 -3.68
CA VAL A 90 4.09 -0.29 -4.99
C VAL A 90 5.23 -1.04 -5.65
N VAL A 91 4.97 -2.27 -6.09
CA VAL A 91 5.95 -3.08 -6.81
C VAL A 91 5.76 -2.89 -8.30
N GLU A 92 6.82 -2.48 -9.00
CA GLU A 92 6.85 -2.28 -10.45
C GLU A 92 7.81 -3.26 -11.12
#